data_AF-A0A3B9JZ09-F1
#
_entry.id   AF-A0A3B9JZ09-F1
#
_cell.length_a   1.000
_cell.length_b   1.000
_cell.length_c   1.000
_cell.angle_alpha   90.00
_cell.angle_beta   90.00
_cell.angle_gamma   90.00
#
_symmetry.space_group_name_H-M   'P 1'
#
loop_
_entity.id
_entity.type
_entity.pdbx_description
1 polymer ?
#
loop_
_entity_poly.entity_id
_entity_poly.type
_entity_poly.pdbx_seq_one_letter_code
_entity_poly.pdbx_strand_id
1 'polypeptide(L)'
;EDVVQRAVTVVKAGEITWPPPPIQVSAAPQAASPVEVVVEKKKMSTQTKSMFIGLGFAAAFAVISFAPPLLQQHFLVLSLAVVVGFYVIGKVHHALHTPLMSVTNAISGIVVVAAILQVTDSNSLIQILAAIGVLLASINVFGGFAVTRRMLKMFTKGESR
;
A
#
# COMPACT_ATOMS: atom_id res chain seq x y z
N GLU A 1 -38.39 9.65 -19.82
CA GLU A 1 -37.37 9.03 -20.68
C GLU A 1 -36.09 8.89 -19.88
N ASP A 2 -35.33 7.82 -20.08
CA ASP A 2 -34.05 7.62 -19.35
C ASP A 2 -33.05 8.72 -19.75
N VAL A 3 -32.54 9.45 -18.75
CA VAL A 3 -31.57 10.56 -18.92
C VAL A 3 -30.33 10.06 -19.67
N VAL A 4 -29.91 8.83 -19.39
CA VAL A 4 -28.76 8.20 -20.06
C VAL A 4 -29.07 7.94 -21.53
N GLN A 5 -30.26 7.41 -21.84
CA GLN A 5 -30.67 7.16 -23.23
C GLN A 5 -30.81 8.46 -24.02
N ARG A 6 -31.34 9.54 -23.43
CA ARG A 6 -31.47 10.84 -24.11
C ARG A 6 -30.13 11.54 -24.31
N ALA A 7 -29.18 11.38 -23.38
CA ALA A 7 -27.85 11.97 -23.45
C ALA A 7 -26.93 11.29 -24.47
N VAL A 8 -27.10 9.97 -24.68
CA VAL A 8 -26.26 9.18 -25.60
C VAL A 8 -26.82 9.13 -27.03
N THR A 9 -28.11 9.43 -27.23
CA THR A 9 -28.76 9.34 -28.55
C THR A 9 -28.65 10.66 -29.35
N VAL A 10 -28.14 10.58 -30.58
CA VAL A 10 -27.98 11.72 -31.52
C VAL A 10 -29.16 11.89 -32.49
N VAL A 11 -29.83 10.80 -32.88
CA VAL A 11 -31.01 10.81 -33.78
C VAL A 11 -32.06 9.86 -33.22
N LYS A 12 -33.32 10.30 -33.14
CA LYS A 12 -34.44 9.49 -32.65
C LYS A 12 -35.62 9.65 -33.59
N ALA A 13 -36.15 8.52 -34.09
CA ALA A 13 -37.30 8.49 -35.01
C ALA A 13 -37.18 9.41 -36.25
N GLY A 14 -35.95 9.59 -36.77
CA GLY A 14 -35.69 10.44 -37.94
C GLY A 14 -35.44 11.91 -37.63
N GLU A 15 -35.63 12.36 -36.38
CA GLU A 15 -35.33 13.72 -35.94
C GLU A 15 -33.95 13.80 -35.27
N ILE A 16 -33.18 14.83 -35.62
CA ILE A 16 -31.87 15.11 -35.02
C ILE A 16 -32.11 15.73 -33.64
N THR A 17 -31.58 15.07 -32.60
CA THR A 17 -31.85 15.44 -31.20
C THR A 17 -30.63 16.06 -30.50
N TRP A 18 -29.66 16.49 -31.29
CA TRP A 18 -28.45 17.22 -30.90
C TRP A 18 -28.70 18.73 -30.90
N PRO A 19 -28.20 19.51 -29.92
CA PRO A 19 -27.34 19.10 -28.80
C PRO A 19 -28.11 18.43 -27.64
N PRO A 20 -27.44 17.56 -26.86
CA PRO A 20 -28.08 16.92 -25.72
C PRO A 20 -28.48 17.99 -24.70
N PRO A 21 -29.63 17.82 -24.02
CA PRO A 21 -30.01 18.72 -22.94
C PRO A 21 -28.94 18.71 -21.84
N PRO A 22 -28.74 19.83 -21.12
CA PRO A 22 -27.79 19.88 -20.01
C PRO A 22 -28.08 18.76 -19.02
N ILE A 23 -27.05 17.98 -18.69
CA ILE A 23 -27.14 16.90 -17.73
C ILE A 23 -27.44 17.55 -16.39
N GLN A 24 -28.70 17.47 -15.94
CA GLN A 24 -29.01 17.71 -14.55
C GLN A 24 -28.45 16.51 -13.81
N VAL A 25 -27.18 16.58 -13.44
CA VAL A 25 -26.62 15.70 -12.42
C VAL A 25 -27.56 15.88 -11.24
N SER A 26 -28.38 14.87 -10.98
CA SER A 26 -28.90 14.62 -9.65
C SER A 26 -27.67 14.38 -8.77
N ALA A 27 -26.95 15.45 -8.45
CA ALA A 27 -26.43 15.58 -7.12
C ALA A 27 -27.68 15.46 -6.26
N ALA A 28 -27.99 14.22 -5.86
CA ALA A 28 -28.79 14.02 -4.67
C ALA A 28 -28.22 15.05 -3.68
N PRO A 29 -29.04 15.96 -3.12
CA PRO A 29 -28.56 16.89 -2.12
C PRO A 29 -27.73 16.05 -1.19
N GLN A 30 -26.42 16.31 -1.16
CA GLN A 30 -25.56 15.58 -0.25
C GLN A 30 -26.16 15.91 1.09
N ALA A 31 -26.93 14.97 1.65
CA ALA A 31 -27.63 15.16 2.89
C ALA A 31 -26.55 15.71 3.80
N ALA A 32 -26.72 16.95 4.25
CA ALA A 32 -25.70 17.66 5.00
C ALA A 32 -25.17 16.66 5.99
N SER A 33 -23.92 16.23 5.80
CA SER A 33 -23.37 15.15 6.60
C SER A 33 -23.64 15.56 8.04
N PRO A 34 -24.32 14.73 8.86
CA PRO A 34 -24.69 15.11 10.21
C PRO A 34 -23.45 15.76 10.80
N VAL A 35 -23.55 17.02 11.23
CA VAL A 35 -22.39 17.76 11.75
C VAL A 35 -21.76 16.83 12.76
N GLU A 36 -20.65 16.23 12.37
CA GLU A 36 -20.07 15.13 13.11
C GLU A 36 -19.60 15.82 14.36
N VAL A 37 -20.32 15.63 15.47
CA VAL A 37 -19.92 16.14 16.76
C VAL A 37 -18.56 15.51 16.95
N VAL A 38 -17.50 16.30 16.74
CA VAL A 38 -16.13 15.84 16.89
C VAL A 38 -16.01 15.53 18.37
N VAL A 39 -16.28 14.28 18.72
CA VAL A 39 -16.05 13.76 20.06
C VAL A 39 -14.58 13.99 20.27
N GLU A 40 -14.26 14.97 21.11
CA GLU A 40 -12.88 15.34 21.39
C GLU A 40 -12.20 14.08 21.92
N LYS A 41 -11.37 13.45 21.08
CA LYS A 41 -10.63 12.24 21.46
C LYS A 41 -9.81 12.62 22.69
N LYS A 42 -10.21 12.10 23.85
CA LYS A 42 -9.50 12.28 25.12
C LYS A 42 -8.04 11.92 24.90
N LYS A 43 -7.19 12.94 24.79
CA LYS A 43 -5.76 12.74 24.57
C LYS A 43 -5.21 12.03 25.81
N MET A 44 -4.63 10.85 25.60
CA MET A 44 -4.02 10.07 26.66
C MET A 44 -3.02 10.94 27.44
N SER A 45 -3.06 10.88 28.78
CA SER A 45 -2.21 11.72 29.63
C SER A 45 -0.72 11.45 29.36
N THR A 46 0.12 12.46 29.56
CA THR A 46 1.57 12.34 29.31
C THR A 46 2.20 11.22 30.14
N GLN A 47 1.77 11.03 31.38
CA GLN A 47 2.24 9.96 32.27
C GLN A 47 1.87 8.57 31.74
N THR A 48 0.65 8.41 31.25
CA THR A 48 0.21 7.14 30.66
C THR A 48 0.99 6.85 29.37
N LYS A 49 1.27 7.85 28.53
CA LYS A 49 2.12 7.71 27.34
C LYS A 49 3.54 7.29 27.69
N SER A 50 4.19 7.95 28.65
CA SER A 50 5.55 7.61 29.06
C SER A 50 5.61 6.22 29.68
N MET A 51 4.58 5.81 30.43
CA MET A 51 4.48 4.45 30.97
C MET A 51 4.41 3.41 29.86
N PHE A 52 3.59 3.61 28.83
CA PHE A 52 3.52 2.67 27.68
C PHE A 52 4.83 2.61 26.88
N ILE A 53 5.49 3.76 26.68
CA ILE A 53 6.79 3.81 26.01
C ILE A 53 7.84 3.06 26.85
N GLY A 54 7.90 3.32 28.16
CA GLY A 54 8.81 2.64 29.07
C GLY A 54 8.57 1.14 29.15
N LEU A 55 7.29 0.71 29.18
CA LEU A 55 6.90 -0.70 29.12
C LEU A 55 7.39 -1.36 27.81
N GLY A 56 7.24 -0.67 26.67
CA GLY A 56 7.71 -1.15 25.37
C GLY A 56 9.23 -1.36 25.34
N PHE A 57 10.00 -0.39 25.85
CA PHE A 57 11.46 -0.52 25.95
C PHE A 57 11.88 -1.63 26.91
N ALA A 58 11.22 -1.76 28.07
CA ALA A 58 11.50 -2.83 29.03
C ALA A 58 11.21 -4.23 28.44
N ALA A 59 10.10 -4.38 27.71
CA ALA A 59 9.77 -5.61 27.02
C ALA A 59 10.80 -5.96 25.94
N ALA A 60 11.20 -4.99 25.11
CA ALA A 60 12.23 -5.20 24.10
C ALA A 60 13.58 -5.59 24.73
N PHE A 61 13.97 -4.93 25.82
CA PHE A 61 15.21 -5.24 26.56
C PHE A 61 15.20 -6.65 27.14
N ALA A 62 14.08 -7.08 27.72
CA ALA A 62 13.92 -8.44 28.23
C ALA A 62 14.08 -9.46 27.09
N VAL A 63 13.36 -9.28 25.98
CA VAL A 63 13.45 -10.18 24.81
C VAL A 63 14.88 -10.30 24.29
N ILE A 64 15.61 -9.18 24.17
CA ILE A 64 17.00 -9.17 23.68
C ILE A 64 17.96 -9.81 24.69
N SER A 65 17.74 -9.62 25.99
CA SER A 65 18.60 -10.18 27.04
C SER A 65 18.54 -11.70 27.12
N PHE A 66 17.38 -12.29 26.84
CA PHE A 66 17.20 -13.76 26.81
C PHE A 66 17.42 -14.37 25.42
N ALA A 67 17.70 -13.58 24.38
CA ALA A 67 17.87 -14.05 23.02
C ALA A 67 19.27 -14.64 22.75
N PRO A 68 19.41 -15.65 21.86
CA PRO A 68 20.70 -16.15 21.40
C PRO A 68 21.56 -15.05 20.73
N PRO A 69 22.91 -15.13 20.77
CA PRO A 69 23.79 -14.07 20.26
C PRO A 69 23.56 -13.66 18.80
N LEU A 70 23.26 -14.62 17.91
CA LEU A 70 22.93 -14.32 16.50
C LEU A 70 21.65 -13.49 16.38
N LEU A 71 20.66 -13.79 17.21
CA LEU A 71 19.37 -13.12 17.19
C LEU A 71 19.47 -11.69 17.73
N GLN A 72 20.39 -11.43 18.68
CA GLN A 72 20.70 -10.07 19.16
C GLN A 72 21.17 -9.15 18.03
N GLN A 73 22.05 -9.64 17.14
CA GLN A 73 22.50 -8.87 15.98
C GLN A 73 21.35 -8.57 15.01
N HIS A 74 20.49 -9.56 14.74
CA HIS A 74 19.31 -9.36 13.90
C HIS A 74 18.32 -8.33 14.49
N PHE A 75 18.14 -8.31 15.81
CA PHE A 75 17.31 -7.29 16.48
C PHE A 75 17.87 -5.87 16.37
N LEU A 76 19.20 -5.72 16.43
CA LEU A 76 19.85 -4.43 16.22
C LEU A 76 19.60 -3.94 14.78
N VAL A 77 19.85 -4.81 13.79
CA VAL A 77 19.61 -4.48 12.37
C VAL A 77 18.14 -4.16 12.13
N LEU A 78 17.21 -4.94 12.71
CA LEU A 78 15.77 -4.70 12.61
C LEU A 78 15.40 -3.33 13.20
N SER A 79 15.91 -3.00 14.38
CA SER A 79 15.61 -1.75 15.07
C SER A 79 16.11 -0.53 14.28
N LEU A 80 17.34 -0.59 13.77
CA LEU A 80 17.88 0.45 12.89
C LEU A 80 17.10 0.54 11.57
N ALA A 81 16.73 -0.59 10.97
CA ALA A 81 15.93 -0.63 9.75
C ALA A 81 14.54 0.00 9.94
N VAL A 82 13.88 -0.21 11.08
CA VAL A 82 12.59 0.45 11.41
C VAL A 82 12.76 1.97 11.52
N VAL A 83 13.80 2.43 12.21
CA VAL A 83 14.10 3.88 12.31
C VAL A 83 14.35 4.48 10.93
N VAL A 84 15.18 3.84 10.12
CA VAL A 84 15.44 4.28 8.74
C VAL A 84 14.16 4.30 7.91
N GLY A 85 13.34 3.23 7.98
CA GLY A 85 12.07 3.14 7.27
C GLY A 85 11.09 4.26 7.64
N PHE A 86 10.97 4.59 8.93
CA PHE A 86 10.15 5.70 9.40
C PHE A 86 10.58 7.04 8.79
N TYR A 87 11.89 7.34 8.81
CA TYR A 87 12.40 8.59 8.25
C TYR A 87 12.34 8.67 6.72
N VAL A 88 12.47 7.54 6.03
CA VAL A 88 12.40 7.48 4.56
C VAL A 88 10.97 7.64 4.07
N ILE A 89 10.02 6.88 4.63
CA ILE A 89 8.61 6.93 4.20
C ILE A 89 7.95 8.25 4.61
N GLY A 90 8.27 8.78 5.80
CA GLY A 90 7.72 10.04 6.28
C GLY A 90 8.05 11.27 5.43
N LYS A 91 9.02 11.17 4.50
CA LYS A 91 9.47 12.26 3.61
C LYS A 91 9.01 12.09 2.16
N VAL A 92 8.12 11.14 1.87
CA VAL A 92 7.61 10.93 0.50
C VAL A 92 6.57 11.99 0.14
N HIS A 93 6.66 12.53 -1.08
CA HIS A 93 5.72 13.53 -1.60
C HIS A 93 4.30 12.95 -1.74
N HIS A 94 3.25 13.71 -1.44
CA HIS A 94 1.87 13.20 -1.41
C HIS A 94 1.41 12.56 -2.72
N ALA A 95 1.84 13.10 -3.87
CA ALA A 95 1.51 12.53 -5.19
C ALA A 95 2.13 11.14 -5.42
N LEU A 96 3.11 10.74 -4.61
CA LEU A 96 3.84 9.48 -4.75
C LEU A 96 3.36 8.39 -3.78
N HIS A 97 2.34 8.62 -2.95
CA HIS A 97 1.84 7.58 -2.02
C HIS A 97 1.32 6.33 -2.75
N THR A 98 0.63 6.49 -3.87
CA THR A 98 0.14 5.36 -4.67
C THR A 98 1.29 4.59 -5.35
N PRO A 99 2.25 5.25 -6.02
CA PRO A 99 3.49 4.60 -6.45
C PRO A 99 4.26 3.93 -5.30
N LEU A 100 4.35 4.56 -4.14
CA LEU A 100 5.04 4.02 -2.96
C LEU A 100 4.38 2.71 -2.49
N MET A 101 3.04 2.67 -2.44
CA MET A 101 2.31 1.45 -2.11
C MET A 101 2.69 0.32 -3.07
N SER A 102 2.73 0.59 -4.38
CA SER A 102 3.14 -0.39 -5.40
C SER A 102 4.60 -0.85 -5.21
N VAL A 103 5.52 0.05 -4.86
CA VAL A 103 6.92 -0.29 -4.59
C VAL A 103 7.04 -1.17 -3.35
N THR A 104 6.35 -0.84 -2.26
CA THR A 104 6.39 -1.65 -1.04
C THR A 104 5.86 -3.06 -1.27
N ASN A 105 4.87 -3.22 -2.15
CA ASN A 105 4.44 -4.54 -2.60
C ASN A 105 5.56 -5.26 -3.35
N ALA A 106 6.24 -4.62 -4.31
CA ALA A 106 7.36 -5.23 -5.04
C ALA A 106 8.53 -5.64 -4.12
N ILE A 107 8.87 -4.81 -3.14
CA ILE A 107 9.93 -5.08 -2.15
C ILE A 107 9.56 -6.26 -1.24
N SER A 108 8.28 -6.44 -0.92
CA SER A 108 7.81 -7.60 -0.13
C SER A 108 8.13 -8.94 -0.80
N GLY A 109 8.38 -8.93 -2.11
CA GLY A 109 8.87 -10.08 -2.88
C GLY A 109 10.23 -10.63 -2.43
N ILE A 110 10.92 -10.01 -1.47
CA ILE A 110 12.14 -10.55 -0.82
C ILE A 110 11.96 -11.97 -0.27
N VAL A 111 10.72 -12.40 -0.02
CA VAL A 111 10.37 -13.79 0.30
C VAL A 111 10.91 -14.82 -0.71
N VAL A 112 11.24 -14.39 -1.94
CA VAL A 112 11.93 -15.23 -2.94
C VAL A 112 13.25 -15.78 -2.41
N VAL A 113 13.99 -15.03 -1.58
CA VAL A 113 15.26 -15.48 -1.00
C VAL A 113 15.03 -16.69 -0.10
N ALA A 114 14.00 -16.65 0.73
CA ALA A 114 13.65 -17.78 1.59
C ALA A 114 13.24 -19.00 0.77
N ALA A 115 12.47 -18.81 -0.30
CA ALA A 115 12.05 -19.91 -1.18
C ALA A 115 13.25 -20.55 -1.91
N ILE A 116 14.18 -19.75 -2.44
CA ILE A 116 15.38 -20.25 -3.15
C ILE A 116 16.24 -21.14 -2.24
N LEU A 117 16.40 -20.77 -0.97
CA LEU A 117 17.17 -21.58 -0.01
C LEU A 117 16.60 -23.00 0.16
N GLN A 118 15.28 -23.16 0.00
CA GLN A 118 14.58 -24.45 0.20
C GLN A 118 14.50 -25.32 -1.08
N VAL A 119 14.91 -24.81 -2.24
CA VAL A 119 14.82 -25.54 -3.51
C VAL A 119 15.71 -26.80 -3.54
N THR A 120 16.79 -26.80 -2.76
CA THR A 120 17.75 -27.92 -2.71
C THR A 120 17.50 -28.92 -1.58
N ASP A 121 16.35 -28.83 -0.90
CA ASP A 121 16.01 -29.73 0.21
C ASP A 121 15.87 -31.19 -0.26
N SER A 122 16.22 -32.15 0.58
CA SER A 122 16.09 -33.59 0.26
C SER A 122 14.64 -34.07 0.10
N ASN A 123 13.66 -33.36 0.65
CA ASN A 123 12.25 -33.73 0.61
C ASN A 123 11.56 -33.14 -0.63
N SER A 124 11.09 -34.01 -1.52
CA SER A 124 10.40 -33.62 -2.76
C SER A 124 9.19 -32.71 -2.53
N LEU A 125 8.47 -32.85 -1.40
CA LEU A 125 7.34 -31.97 -1.06
C LEU A 125 7.83 -30.54 -0.80
N ILE A 126 8.94 -30.39 -0.06
CA ILE A 126 9.53 -29.09 0.23
C ILE A 126 10.04 -28.44 -1.06
N GLN A 127 10.68 -29.21 -1.95
CA GLN A 127 11.12 -28.71 -3.25
C GLN A 127 9.94 -28.18 -4.10
N ILE A 128 8.83 -28.91 -4.15
CA ILE A 128 7.63 -28.48 -4.89
C ILE A 128 7.06 -27.19 -4.30
N LEU A 129 6.94 -27.10 -2.97
CA LEU A 129 6.47 -25.89 -2.29
C LEU A 129 7.43 -24.72 -2.51
N ALA A 130 8.74 -24.97 -2.48
CA ALA A 130 9.76 -23.96 -2.76
C ALA A 130 9.66 -23.46 -4.21
N ALA A 131 9.46 -24.36 -5.19
CA ALA A 131 9.27 -23.99 -6.59
C ALA A 131 8.02 -23.11 -6.78
N ILE A 132 6.90 -23.45 -6.15
CA ILE A 132 5.68 -22.62 -6.15
C ILE A 132 5.95 -21.27 -5.45
N GLY A 133 6.67 -21.28 -4.33
CA GLY A 133 7.06 -20.08 -3.61
C GLY A 133 7.90 -19.13 -4.47
N VAL A 134 8.89 -19.65 -5.19
CA VAL A 134 9.71 -18.88 -6.14
C VAL A 134 8.85 -18.31 -7.26
N LEU A 135 7.92 -19.09 -7.82
CA LEU A 135 7.00 -18.63 -8.86
C LEU A 135 6.14 -17.46 -8.37
N LEU A 136 5.48 -17.60 -7.22
CA LEU A 136 4.61 -16.56 -6.65
C LEU A 136 5.39 -15.31 -6.26
N ALA A 137 6.56 -15.48 -5.63
CA ALA A 137 7.42 -14.36 -5.27
C ALA A 137 7.93 -13.61 -6.52
N SER A 138 8.26 -14.35 -7.59
CA SER A 138 8.64 -13.75 -8.87
C SER A 138 7.50 -12.91 -9.45
N ILE A 139 6.27 -13.41 -9.45
CA ILE A 139 5.09 -12.64 -9.90
C ILE A 139 4.95 -11.33 -9.09
N ASN A 140 5.14 -11.40 -7.77
CA ASN A 140 5.08 -10.22 -6.91
C ASN A 140 6.17 -9.18 -7.27
N VAL A 141 7.42 -9.61 -7.42
CA VAL A 141 8.56 -8.75 -7.78
C VAL A 141 8.33 -8.12 -9.17
N PHE A 142 8.12 -8.94 -10.21
CA PHE A 142 7.98 -8.45 -11.57
C PHE A 142 6.73 -7.60 -11.76
N GLY A 143 5.59 -8.06 -11.23
CA GLY A 143 4.33 -7.31 -11.30
C GLY A 143 4.41 -5.98 -10.56
N GLY A 144 4.92 -5.98 -9.33
CA GLY A 144 5.06 -4.79 -8.51
C GLY A 144 5.98 -3.73 -9.14
N PHE A 145 7.14 -4.13 -9.67
CA PHE A 145 8.06 -3.20 -10.35
C PHE A 145 7.53 -2.73 -11.70
N ALA A 146 6.86 -3.59 -12.48
CA ALA A 146 6.27 -3.19 -13.77
C ALA A 146 5.16 -2.14 -13.59
N VAL A 147 4.27 -2.33 -12.61
CA VAL A 147 3.21 -1.38 -12.27
C VAL A 147 3.79 -0.08 -11.74
N THR A 148 4.74 -0.15 -10.82
CA THR A 148 5.45 1.04 -10.30
C THR A 148 6.05 1.85 -11.44
N ARG A 149 6.76 1.19 -12.36
CA ARG A 149 7.39 1.86 -13.51
C ARG A 149 6.37 2.56 -14.38
N ARG A 150 5.23 1.91 -14.64
CA ARG A 150 4.11 2.53 -15.38
C ARG A 150 3.56 3.75 -14.65
N MET A 151 3.41 3.68 -13.33
CA MET A 151 2.94 4.80 -12.51
C MET A 151 3.92 5.98 -12.55
N LEU A 152 5.21 5.73 -12.34
CA LEU A 152 6.23 6.78 -12.34
C LEU A 152 6.41 7.43 -13.72
N LYS A 153 6.23 6.67 -14.81
CA LYS A 153 6.26 7.22 -16.18
C LYS A 153 5.18 8.27 -16.45
N MET A 154 4.07 8.26 -15.70
CA MET A 154 3.04 9.30 -15.83
C MET A 154 3.45 10.65 -15.22
N PHE A 155 4.51 10.68 -14.40
CA PHE A 155 5.06 11.91 -13.81
C PHE A 155 6.22 12.51 -14.61
N THR A 156 6.78 11.75 -15.57
CA THR A 156 7.78 12.29 -16.50
C THR A 156 7.05 13.03 -17.62
N LYS A 157 7.40 14.31 -17.86
CA LYS A 157 7.01 15.00 -19.09
C LYS A 157 7.52 14.16 -20.27
N GLY A 158 6.64 13.82 -21.21
CA GLY A 158 7.08 13.15 -22.44
C GLY A 158 8.15 14.00 -23.12
N GLU A 159 9.12 13.35 -23.79
CA GLU A 159 9.93 14.08 -24.78
C GLU A 159 8.96 14.87 -25.65
N SER A 160 9.09 16.20 -25.61
CA SER A 160 8.37 17.10 -26.50
C SER A 160 8.78 16.72 -27.92
N ARG A 161 7.94 15.90 -28.57
CA ARG A 161 7.87 15.81 -30.01
C ARG A 161 6.91 16.87 -30.51
#